data_AF-A0A7J0BSY1-F1
#
_entry.id   AF-A0A7J0BSY1-F1
#
_cell.length_a   1.000
_cell.length_b   1.000
_cell.length_c   1.000
_cell.angle_alpha   90.00
_cell.angle_beta   90.00
_cell.angle_gamma   90.00
#
_symmetry.space_group_name_H-M   'P 1'
#
loop_
_entity.id
_entity.type
_entity.pdbx_description
1 polymer ?
#
loop_
_entity_poly.entity_id
_entity_poly.type
_entity_poly.pdbx_seq_one_letter_code
_entity_poly.pdbx_strand_id
1 'polypeptide(L)' 'MILNASQLNAIRQHNDEELRKGQFATYGYPAHTIRDLLNTVEAMKKEKKKWQRLAQERGQTLQAIRDMLGSNGSTPE' A
#
# COMPACT_ATOMS: atom_id res chain seq x y z
N MET A 1 -0.90 17.07 -0.19
CA MET A 1 -2.23 16.66 0.29
C MET A 1 -2.38 15.16 0.02
N ILE A 2 -2.59 14.33 1.04
CA ILE A 2 -2.73 12.87 0.87
C ILE A 2 -4.23 12.54 0.83
N LEU A 3 -4.70 11.91 -0.25
CA LEU A 3 -6.09 11.48 -0.37
C LEU A 3 -6.38 10.33 0.61
N ASN A 4 -7.47 10.43 1.36
CA ASN A 4 -7.95 9.36 2.23
C ASN A 4 -8.74 8.31 1.44
N ALA A 5 -9.13 7.20 2.09
CA ALA A 5 -9.82 6.09 1.45
C ALA A 5 -11.17 6.50 0.84
N SER A 6 -11.94 7.34 1.55
CA SER A 6 -13.24 7.82 1.08
C SER A 6 -13.10 8.71 -0.16
N GLN A 7 -12.07 9.57 -0.19
CA GLN A 7 -11.77 10.42 -1.34
C GLN A 7 -11.36 9.60 -2.56
N LEU A 8 -10.54 8.56 -2.39
CA LEU A 8 -10.18 7.66 -3.49
C LEU A 8 -11.37 6.87 -4.02
N ASN A 9 -12.29 6.46 -3.15
CA ASN A 9 -13.52 5.78 -3.56
C ASN A 9 -14.46 6.70 -4.34
N ALA A 10 -14.61 7.96 -3.91
CA ALA A 10 -15.41 8.94 -4.64
C ALA A 10 -14.86 9.18 -6.05
N ILE A 11 -13.53 9.30 -6.19
CA ILE A 11 -12.87 9.42 -7.49
C ILE A 11 -13.10 8.18 -8.35
N ARG A 12 -13.01 6.97 -7.77
CA ARG A 12 -13.28 5.73 -8.48
C ARG A 12 -14.72 5.66 -9.01
N GLN A 13 -15.70 5.95 -8.17
CA GLN A 13 -17.12 5.94 -8.54
C GLN A 13 -17.41 6.92 -9.68
N HIS A 14 -16.94 8.16 -9.56
CA HIS A 14 -17.07 9.15 -10.64
C HIS A 14 -16.36 8.67 -11.92
N ASN A 15 -15.17 8.10 -11.80
CA ASN A 15 -14.42 7.64 -12.96
C ASN A 15 -15.14 6.48 -13.69
N ASP A 16 -15.77 5.57 -12.94
CA ASP A 16 -16.55 4.47 -13.49
C ASP A 16 -17.79 4.99 -14.23
N GLU A 17 -18.43 6.05 -13.72
CA GLU A 17 -19.52 6.74 -14.41
C GLU A 17 -19.07 7.38 -15.73
N GLU A 18 -17.91 8.04 -15.74
CA GLU A 18 -17.36 8.64 -16.97
C GLU A 18 -16.97 7.58 -18.01
N LEU A 19 -16.39 6.45 -17.58
CA LEU A 19 -16.14 5.31 -18.46
C LEU A 19 -17.44 4.75 -19.06
N ARG A 20 -18.53 4.75 -18.29
CA ARG A 20 -19.84 4.27 -18.76
C ARG A 20 -20.48 5.23 -19.78
N LYS A 21 -20.24 6.54 -19.66
CA LYS A 21 -20.76 7.56 -20.59
C LYS A 21 -20.09 7.48 -21.98
N GLY A 22 -18.88 6.93 -22.07
CA GLY A 22 -18.19 6.72 -23.34
C GLY A 22 -18.03 8.02 -24.13
N GLN A 23 -18.63 8.10 -25.31
CA GLN A 23 -18.61 9.30 -26.16
C GLN A 23 -19.31 10.53 -25.56
N PHE A 24 -20.15 10.34 -24.53
CA PHE A 24 -20.81 11.42 -23.79
C PHE A 24 -20.07 11.79 -22.49
N ALA A 25 -18.83 11.30 -22.31
CA ALA A 25 -18.01 11.66 -21.17
C ALA A 25 -17.69 13.15 -21.17
N THR A 26 -17.55 13.70 -19.99
CA THR A 26 -17.26 15.12 -19.77
C THR A 26 -15.86 15.45 -20.28
N TYR A 27 -15.69 16.61 -20.91
CA TYR A 27 -14.37 17.10 -21.30
C TYR A 27 -13.46 17.26 -20.07
N GLY A 28 -12.31 16.60 -20.09
CA GLY A 28 -11.39 16.58 -18.96
C GLY A 28 -10.29 15.52 -19.12
N TYR A 29 -9.67 15.12 -18.01
CA TYR A 29 -8.69 14.04 -18.01
C TYR A 29 -9.34 12.72 -18.45
N PRO A 30 -8.71 11.93 -19.33
CA PRO A 30 -9.28 10.68 -19.80
C PRO A 30 -9.56 9.72 -18.64
N ALA A 31 -10.76 9.17 -18.59
CA ALA A 31 -11.19 8.28 -17.51
C ALA A 31 -10.33 6.99 -17.42
N HIS A 32 -9.75 6.57 -18.54
CA HIS A 32 -8.77 5.47 -18.57
C HIS A 32 -7.48 5.85 -17.83
N THR A 33 -6.96 7.06 -18.02
CA THR A 33 -5.76 7.54 -17.32
C THR A 33 -5.99 7.64 -15.81
N ILE A 34 -7.16 8.15 -15.39
CA ILE A 34 -7.52 8.21 -13.96
C ILE A 34 -7.59 6.80 -13.38
N ARG A 35 -8.16 5.83 -14.11
CA ARG A 35 -8.20 4.42 -13.70
C ARG A 35 -6.80 3.85 -13.50
N ASP A 36 -5.88 4.11 -14.43
CA ASP A 36 -4.51 3.61 -14.35
C ASP A 36 -3.75 4.21 -13.16
N LEU A 37 -3.98 5.49 -12.86
CA LEU A 37 -3.45 6.15 -11.66
C LEU A 37 -4.01 5.52 -10.37
N LEU A 38 -5.32 5.26 -10.32
CA LEU A 38 -5.96 4.59 -9.18
C LEU A 38 -5.38 3.18 -8.97
N ASN A 39 -5.16 2.43 -10.04
CA ASN A 39 -4.53 1.11 -10.00
C ASN A 39 -3.08 1.19 -9.48
N THR A 40 -2.33 2.19 -9.94
CA THR A 40 -0.95 2.44 -9.47
C THR A 40 -0.93 2.74 -7.97
N VAL A 41 -1.85 3.57 -7.47
CA VAL A 41 -1.97 3.85 -6.03
C VAL A 41 -2.27 2.58 -5.23
N GLU A 42 -3.13 1.69 -5.73
CA GLU A 42 -3.39 0.40 -5.07
C GLU A 42 -2.17 -0.53 -5.06
N ALA A 43 -1.44 -0.60 -6.18
CA ALA A 43 -0.21 -1.38 -6.27
C ALA A 43 0.82 -0.89 -5.24
N MET A 44 1.04 0.42 -5.18
CA MET A 44 1.93 1.06 -4.20
C MET A 44 1.50 0.77 -2.75
N LYS A 45 0.19 0.77 -2.46
CA LYS A 45 -0.32 0.40 -1.12
C LYS A 45 -0.01 -1.06 -0.78
N LYS A 46 -0.12 -1.98 -1.73
CA LYS A 46 0.21 -3.41 -1.53
C LYS A 46 1.71 -3.59 -1.29
N GLU A 47 2.55 -2.92 -2.06
CA GLU A 47 4.00 -2.95 -1.87
C GLU A 47 4.40 -2.39 -0.51
N LYS A 48 3.86 -1.25 -0.10
CA LYS A 48 4.09 -0.69 1.24
C LYS A 48 3.79 -1.71 2.34
N LYS A 49 2.66 -2.42 2.25
CA LYS A 49 2.31 -3.48 3.22
C LYS A 49 3.32 -4.63 3.22
N LYS A 50 3.81 -5.05 2.05
CA LYS A 50 4.86 -6.08 1.94
C LYS A 50 6.15 -5.62 2.64
N TRP A 51 6.58 -4.39 2.40
CA TRP A 51 7.77 -3.82 3.04
C TRP A 51 7.63 -3.72 4.57
N GLN A 52 6.45 -3.31 5.06
CA GLN A 52 6.18 -3.29 6.50
C GLN A 52 6.26 -4.67 7.13
N ARG A 53 5.66 -5.68 6.48
CA ARG A 53 5.73 -7.07 6.94
C ARG A 53 7.16 -7.59 6.94
N LEU A 54 7.92 -7.34 5.87
CA LEU A 54 9.32 -7.74 5.78
C LEU A 54 10.18 -7.11 6.90
N ALA A 55 9.96 -5.83 7.20
CA ALA A 55 10.65 -5.15 8.29
C ALA A 55 10.31 -5.77 9.65
N GLN A 56 9.04 -6.11 9.90
CA GLN A 56 8.60 -6.78 11.11
C GLN A 56 9.23 -8.17 11.27
N GLU A 57 9.20 -8.98 10.21
CA GLU A 57 9.81 -10.32 10.18
C GLU A 57 11.32 -10.25 10.46
N ARG A 58 12.02 -9.31 9.83
CA ARG A 58 13.45 -9.08 10.09
C ARG A 58 13.72 -8.66 11.53
N GLY A 59 12.89 -7.78 12.08
CA GLY A 59 12.98 -7.37 13.49
C GLY A 59 12.81 -8.54 14.45
N GLN A 60 11.84 -9.42 14.21
CA GLN A 60 11.62 -10.64 15.00
C GLN A 60 12.80 -11.60 14.91
N THR A 61 13.35 -11.81 13.72
CA THR A 61 14.54 -12.67 13.55
C THR A 61 15.75 -12.11 14.30
N LEU A 62 16.00 -10.80 14.21
CA LEU A 62 17.10 -10.16 14.94
C LEU A 62 16.90 -10.26 16.45
N GLN A 63 15.67 -10.11 16.94
CA GLN A 63 15.35 -10.29 18.35
C GLN A 63 15.60 -11.73 18.80
N ALA A 64 15.16 -12.73 18.04
CA ALA A 64 15.40 -14.13 18.35
C ALA A 64 16.91 -14.46 18.40
N ILE A 65 17.71 -13.93 17.47
CA ILE A 65 19.17 -14.07 17.49
C ILE A 65 19.76 -13.44 18.76
N ARG A 66 19.30 -12.24 19.13
CA ARG A 66 19.74 -11.56 20.35
C ARG A 66 19.40 -12.39 21.59
N ASP A 67 18.21 -12.96 21.67
CA ASP A 67 17.77 -13.75 22.82
C ASP A 67 18.60 -15.03 22.97
N MET A 68 18.90 -15.72 21.85
CA MET A 68 19.79 -16.90 21.85
C MET A 68 21.22 -16.57 22.29
N LEU A 69 21.75 -15.42 21.88
CA LEU A 69 23.09 -14.98 22.31
C LEU A 69 23.10 -14.52 23.77
N GLY A 70 22.03 -13.87 24.23
CA GLY A 70 21.86 -13.45 25.62
C GLY A 70 21.68 -14.63 26.59
N SER A 71 21.01 -15.70 26.16
CA SER A 71 20.85 -16.93 26.97
C SER A 71 22.13 -17.76 27.06
N ASN A 72 23.00 -17.70 26.05
CA ASN A 72 24.28 -18.42 26.05
C ASN A 72 25.40 -17.64 26.78
N GLY A 73 25.13 -16.41 27.21
CA GLY A 73 26.08 -15.52 27.91
C GLY A 73 26.01 -15.55 29.43
N SER A 74 25.19 -16.40 30.05
CA SER A 74 25.24 -16.62 31.51
C SER A 74 26.43 -17.52 31.85
N THR A 75 27.63 -16.91 31.87
CA THR A 75 28.76 -17.43 32.63
C THR A 75 28.33 -17.56 34.10
N PRO A 76 28.44 -18.75 34.71
CA PRO A 76 28.31 -18.89 36.15
C PRO A 76 29.60 -18.36 36.79
N GLU A 77 29.48 -17.30 37.58
CA GLU A 77 30.35 -17.06 38.74
C GLU A 77 29.56 -17.41 40.01
#